data_AF-A0A150XU99-F1
#
_entry.id   AF-A0A150XU99-F1
#
_cell.length_a   1.000
_cell.length_b   1.000
_cell.length_c   1.000
_cell.angle_alpha   90.00
_cell.angle_beta   90.00
_cell.angle_gamma   90.00
#
_symmetry.space_group_name_H-M   'P 1'
#
loop_
_entity.id
_entity.type
_entity.pdbx_description
1 polymer ?
#
loop_
_entity_poly.entity_id
_entity_poly.type
_entity_poly.pdbx_seq_one_letter_code
_entity_poly.pdbx_strand_id
1 'polypeptide(L)'
;MKRVLSICLLFISAQLLAQIQTERVYDEEYGEFISGVYTLKSTDSSYFSTDLKVIEPEITLNQTDRTEYLVVGEQPIVLFKNSSPQGKEDIAGVLMKSSFIETITSHRKRVLRDFTKKWSITHEVWSEVVINGQTYYTDIKLHDFLGYNFSFSAQKQTLTFVAKRSGYDGNYDTGYPENWHFIVLDEKKEIIFDSGELLDFRCNCEFGIEQLSESNNGELIHEVSYNLVEAYLHGTSYNMETKELIDASVRFTWSGRIMEFLKNDQ
;
A
#
# COMPACT_ATOMS: atom_id res chain seq x y z
N MET A 1 -30.53 -19.59 47.58
CA MET A 1 -29.60 -20.48 46.85
C MET A 1 -29.79 -20.48 45.34
N LYS A 2 -31.00 -20.70 44.78
CA LYS A 2 -31.20 -20.77 43.31
C LYS A 2 -30.77 -19.51 42.53
N ARG A 3 -31.03 -18.29 43.04
CA ARG A 3 -30.65 -17.03 42.38
C ARG A 3 -29.13 -16.77 42.35
N VAL A 4 -28.39 -17.21 43.37
CA VAL A 4 -26.92 -17.04 43.41
C VAL A 4 -26.26 -18.01 42.43
N LEU A 5 -26.80 -19.23 42.32
CA LEU A 5 -26.32 -20.22 41.35
C LEU A 5 -26.50 -19.75 39.90
N SER A 6 -27.64 -19.13 39.57
CA SER A 6 -27.89 -18.57 38.24
C SER A 6 -26.96 -17.42 37.87
N ILE A 7 -26.58 -16.56 38.83
CA ILE A 7 -25.64 -15.46 38.61
C ILE A 7 -24.22 -15.99 38.41
N CYS A 8 -23.80 -17.00 39.18
CA CYS A 8 -22.51 -17.66 38.99
C CYS A 8 -22.43 -18.38 37.64
N LEU A 9 -23.49 -19.05 37.19
CA LEU A 9 -23.55 -19.69 35.86
C LEU A 9 -23.47 -18.67 34.72
N LEU A 10 -24.12 -17.51 34.85
CA LEU A 10 -24.01 -16.40 33.89
C LEU A 10 -22.59 -15.81 33.82
N PHE A 11 -21.92 -15.68 34.96
CA PHE A 11 -20.53 -15.23 35.01
C PHE A 11 -19.57 -16.24 34.38
N ILE A 12 -19.78 -17.54 34.59
CA ILE A 12 -18.97 -18.61 33.98
C ILE A 12 -19.21 -18.66 32.47
N SER A 13 -20.45 -18.51 31.99
CA SER A 13 -20.73 -18.44 30.55
C SER A 13 -20.16 -17.18 29.89
N ALA A 14 -20.17 -16.05 30.59
CA ALA A 14 -19.56 -14.81 30.09
C ALA A 14 -18.03 -14.89 30.06
N GLN A 15 -17.40 -15.60 31.01
CA GLN A 15 -15.96 -15.86 30.98
C GLN A 15 -15.57 -16.91 29.92
N LEU A 16 -16.42 -17.91 29.65
CA LEU A 16 -16.21 -18.85 28.54
C LEU A 16 -16.37 -18.17 27.17
N LEU A 17 -17.33 -17.25 27.02
CA LEU A 17 -17.50 -16.46 25.79
C LEU A 17 -16.41 -15.38 25.61
N ALA A 18 -15.81 -14.90 26.70
CA ALA A 18 -14.67 -13.99 26.64
C ALA A 18 -13.35 -14.70 26.30
N GLN A 19 -13.30 -16.03 26.43
CA GLN A 19 -12.33 -16.88 25.76
C GLN A 19 -12.86 -17.25 24.38
N ILE A 20 -13.03 -16.26 23.49
CA ILE A 20 -12.75 -16.53 22.08
C ILE A 20 -11.26 -16.83 22.07
N GLN A 21 -10.91 -18.10 22.28
CA GLN A 21 -9.64 -18.62 21.81
C GLN A 21 -9.62 -18.26 20.34
N THR A 22 -8.84 -17.25 19.96
CA THR A 22 -8.31 -17.17 18.60
C THR A 22 -7.64 -18.51 18.39
N GLU A 23 -8.34 -19.42 17.70
CA GLU A 23 -7.87 -20.77 17.45
C GLU A 23 -6.57 -20.60 16.69
N ARG A 24 -5.47 -20.87 17.40
CA ARG A 24 -4.16 -20.83 16.82
C ARG A 24 -3.97 -22.15 16.11
N VAL A 25 -3.99 -22.09 14.79
CA VAL A 25 -3.87 -23.26 13.94
C VAL A 25 -2.43 -23.31 13.45
N TYR A 26 -1.77 -24.42 13.72
CA TYR A 26 -0.43 -24.69 13.24
C TYR A 26 -0.51 -25.24 11.82
N ASP A 27 0.16 -24.57 10.88
CA ASP A 27 0.42 -25.07 9.55
C ASP A 27 1.87 -25.55 9.49
N GLU A 28 2.07 -26.81 9.06
CA GLU A 28 3.38 -27.47 9.07
C GLU A 28 4.42 -26.77 8.16
N GLU A 29 3.98 -26.02 7.14
CA GLU A 29 4.86 -25.29 6.22
C GLU A 29 5.13 -23.85 6.68
N TYR A 30 4.18 -23.21 7.37
CA TYR A 30 4.21 -21.75 7.60
C TYR A 30 4.07 -21.29 9.05
N GLY A 31 3.89 -22.20 10.01
CA GLY A 31 3.87 -21.89 11.44
C GLY A 31 2.49 -21.60 12.03
N GLU A 32 2.42 -20.79 13.08
CA GLU A 32 1.21 -20.56 13.88
C GLU A 32 0.39 -19.36 13.34
N PHE A 33 -0.89 -19.61 12.99
CA PHE A 33 -1.81 -18.61 12.48
C PHE A 33 -3.05 -18.45 13.35
N ILE A 34 -3.65 -17.26 13.32
CA ILE A 34 -5.00 -17.03 13.86
C ILE A 34 -6.02 -17.26 12.74
N SER A 35 -7.04 -18.08 12.96
CA SER A 35 -8.14 -18.22 11.98
C SER A 35 -8.88 -16.89 11.78
N GLY A 36 -8.97 -16.42 10.53
CA GLY A 36 -9.71 -15.22 10.15
C GLY A 36 -9.09 -14.43 9.00
N VAL A 37 -9.69 -13.26 8.74
CA VAL A 37 -9.24 -12.28 7.74
C VAL A 37 -9.16 -10.92 8.42
N TYR A 38 -8.05 -10.22 8.25
CA TYR A 38 -7.95 -8.82 8.64
C TYR A 38 -8.46 -7.93 7.51
N THR A 39 -9.35 -7.00 7.86
CA THR A 39 -9.81 -5.95 6.96
C THR A 39 -9.19 -4.63 7.42
N LEU A 40 -8.62 -3.89 6.47
CA LEU A 40 -7.99 -2.60 6.74
C LEU A 40 -9.04 -1.60 7.24
N LYS A 41 -8.77 -0.97 8.38
CA LYS A 41 -9.63 0.08 8.94
C LYS A 41 -9.42 1.40 8.22
N SER A 42 -8.20 1.67 7.74
CA SER A 42 -7.90 2.91 7.03
C SER A 42 -8.67 3.09 5.71
N THR A 43 -9.22 2.02 5.14
CA THR A 43 -10.10 2.07 3.95
C THR A 43 -11.52 1.57 4.22
N ASP A 44 -11.86 1.31 5.48
CA ASP A 44 -13.23 0.92 5.83
C ASP A 44 -14.16 2.14 5.81
N SER A 45 -15.15 2.09 4.91
CA SER A 45 -16.21 3.08 4.76
C SER A 45 -16.93 3.45 6.07
N SER A 46 -16.94 2.56 7.07
CA SER A 46 -17.56 2.82 8.38
C SER A 46 -16.84 3.91 9.19
N TYR A 47 -15.53 4.10 8.95
CA TYR A 47 -14.72 5.15 9.55
C TYR A 47 -14.69 6.42 8.70
N PHE A 48 -14.97 6.33 7.40
CA PHE A 48 -15.00 7.52 6.55
C PHE A 48 -16.25 8.39 6.77
N SER A 49 -16.08 9.72 6.65
CA SER A 49 -17.16 10.70 6.61
C SER A 49 -16.67 11.97 5.91
N THR A 50 -17.58 12.68 5.24
CA THR A 50 -17.23 13.88 4.44
C THR A 50 -16.82 15.09 5.29
N ASP A 51 -17.07 15.05 6.61
CA ASP A 51 -16.71 16.09 7.57
C ASP A 51 -15.36 15.84 8.25
N LEU A 52 -14.67 14.75 7.93
CA LEU A 52 -13.33 14.49 8.46
C LEU A 52 -12.36 15.59 8.02
N LYS A 53 -11.49 16.00 8.95
CA LYS A 53 -10.39 16.92 8.65
C LYS A 53 -9.52 16.32 7.55
N VAL A 54 -9.40 17.03 6.43
CA VAL A 54 -8.45 16.68 5.38
C VAL A 54 -7.03 16.94 5.89
N ILE A 55 -6.20 15.92 5.78
CA ILE A 55 -4.77 15.98 6.08
C ILE A 55 -4.09 16.32 4.76
N GLU A 56 -3.41 17.46 4.73
CA GLU A 56 -2.62 17.85 3.56
C GLU A 56 -1.44 16.87 3.41
N PRO A 57 -1.15 16.41 2.18
CA PRO A 57 -0.01 15.55 1.92
C PRO A 57 1.31 16.32 2.06
N GLU A 58 2.37 15.62 2.41
CA GLU A 58 3.75 16.06 2.24
C GLU A 58 4.15 15.76 0.78
N ILE A 59 4.44 16.81 0.01
CA ILE A 59 4.72 16.71 -1.43
C ILE A 59 6.20 16.92 -1.77
N THR A 60 7.03 17.28 -0.79
CA THR A 60 8.45 17.53 -0.99
C THR A 60 9.26 16.36 -0.44
N LEU A 61 10.09 15.74 -1.30
CA LEU A 61 10.89 14.59 -0.88
C LEU A 61 12.09 15.04 -0.03
N ASN A 62 11.99 14.79 1.27
CA ASN A 62 13.09 14.88 2.23
C ASN A 62 13.61 13.47 2.56
N GLN A 63 14.35 12.88 1.63
CA GLN A 63 14.74 11.46 1.72
C GLN A 63 15.67 11.16 2.90
N THR A 64 15.25 10.21 3.73
CA THR A 64 15.99 9.54 4.79
C THR A 64 15.88 8.01 4.61
N ASP A 65 16.52 7.23 5.48
CA ASP A 65 16.38 5.77 5.55
C ASP A 65 14.96 5.31 5.96
N ARG A 66 14.11 6.25 6.38
CA ARG A 66 12.74 6.02 6.87
C ARG A 66 11.69 6.69 6.01
N THR A 67 12.09 7.29 4.88
CA THR A 67 11.13 7.88 3.96
C THR A 67 10.47 6.79 3.15
N GLU A 68 9.15 6.71 3.25
CA GLU A 68 8.31 5.81 2.46
C GLU A 68 7.24 6.66 1.74
N TYR A 69 6.41 5.98 0.95
CA TYR A 69 5.30 6.62 0.25
C TYR A 69 3.96 5.96 0.60
N LEU A 70 3.01 6.78 1.01
CA LEU A 70 1.64 6.35 1.28
C LEU A 70 0.79 6.72 0.08
N VAL A 71 0.53 5.74 -0.79
CA VAL A 71 -0.32 5.94 -1.97
C VAL A 71 -1.79 5.91 -1.58
N VAL A 72 -2.53 6.93 -2.02
CA VAL A 72 -4.01 6.93 -1.97
C VAL A 72 -4.52 6.41 -3.31
N GLY A 73 -5.24 5.29 -3.27
CA GLY A 73 -5.86 4.67 -4.44
C GLY A 73 -7.24 5.25 -4.78
N GLU A 74 -8.18 4.40 -5.20
CA GLU A 74 -9.56 4.82 -5.51
C GLU A 74 -10.32 5.39 -4.30
N GLN A 75 -9.91 5.00 -3.09
CA GLN A 75 -10.56 5.39 -1.84
C GLN A 75 -9.61 6.20 -0.95
N PRO A 76 -10.10 7.24 -0.27
CA PRO A 76 -9.32 7.99 0.71
C PRO A 76 -8.83 7.11 1.86
N ILE A 77 -7.71 7.49 2.45
CA ILE A 77 -7.12 6.80 3.59
C ILE A 77 -7.48 7.53 4.87
N VAL A 78 -8.25 6.90 5.75
CA VAL A 78 -8.50 7.41 7.11
C VAL A 78 -7.24 7.18 7.95
N LEU A 79 -6.77 8.24 8.60
CA LEU A 79 -5.62 8.22 9.50
C LEU A 79 -6.10 8.31 10.95
N PHE A 80 -5.44 7.57 11.84
CA PHE A 80 -5.84 7.41 13.24
C PHE A 80 -4.85 8.05 14.21
N LYS A 81 -5.32 8.31 15.43
CA LYS A 81 -4.54 8.86 16.55
C LYS A 81 -3.71 7.80 17.28
N ASN A 82 -4.00 6.52 17.07
CA ASN A 82 -3.32 5.41 17.70
C ASN A 82 -3.38 4.14 16.81
N SER A 83 -2.55 3.16 17.14
CA SER A 83 -2.44 1.91 16.39
C SER A 83 -3.56 0.90 16.68
N SER A 84 -4.53 1.20 17.56
CA SER A 84 -5.61 0.27 17.97
C SER A 84 -6.96 0.97 18.10
N PRO A 85 -7.47 1.63 17.04
CA PRO A 85 -8.66 2.45 17.13
C PRO A 85 -9.90 1.61 17.49
N GLN A 86 -10.71 2.11 18.41
CA GLN A 86 -11.94 1.46 18.88
C GLN A 86 -13.21 2.09 18.26
N GLY A 87 -13.10 3.31 17.74
CA GLY A 87 -14.23 4.04 17.18
C GLY A 87 -13.83 5.30 16.42
N LYS A 88 -14.84 6.12 16.10
CA LYS A 88 -14.66 7.36 15.31
C LYS A 88 -13.88 8.44 16.06
N GLU A 89 -13.91 8.40 17.39
CA GLU A 89 -13.14 9.29 18.27
C GLU A 89 -11.62 9.18 18.08
N ASP A 90 -11.15 8.03 17.58
CA ASP A 90 -9.74 7.76 17.30
C ASP A 90 -9.30 8.22 15.92
N ILE A 91 -10.21 8.74 15.10
CA ILE A 91 -9.87 9.28 13.77
C ILE A 91 -9.13 10.61 13.95
N ALA A 92 -7.96 10.72 13.31
CA ALA A 92 -7.17 11.94 13.24
C ALA A 92 -7.55 12.82 12.03
N GLY A 93 -7.94 12.19 10.92
CA GLY A 93 -8.37 12.86 9.71
C GLY A 93 -8.37 11.91 8.52
N VAL A 94 -8.42 12.47 7.32
CA VAL A 94 -8.42 11.70 6.07
C VAL A 94 -7.39 12.25 5.10
N LEU A 95 -6.63 11.35 4.51
CA LEU A 95 -5.68 11.64 3.45
C LEU A 95 -6.36 11.37 2.09
N MET A 96 -6.55 12.45 1.32
CA MET A 96 -7.24 12.41 0.03
C MET A 96 -6.29 12.25 -1.17
N LYS A 97 -4.98 12.41 -0.95
CA LYS A 97 -3.92 12.34 -1.96
C LYS A 97 -2.71 11.66 -1.36
N SER A 98 -1.95 10.95 -2.18
CA SER A 98 -0.73 10.28 -1.74
C SER A 98 0.26 11.27 -1.11
N SER A 99 1.08 10.77 -0.20
CA SER A 99 1.98 11.61 0.59
C SER A 99 3.32 10.91 0.78
N PHE A 100 4.40 11.69 0.76
CA PHE A 100 5.62 11.28 1.45
C PHE A 100 5.33 11.15 2.94
N ILE A 101 5.98 10.18 3.57
CA ILE A 101 5.89 9.94 5.00
C ILE A 101 7.26 9.64 5.57
N GLU A 102 7.46 9.95 6.84
CA GLU A 102 8.53 9.34 7.64
C GLU A 102 7.92 8.26 8.52
N THR A 103 8.40 7.03 8.39
CA THR A 103 7.95 5.91 9.22
C THR A 103 8.79 5.81 10.48
N ILE A 104 8.11 5.91 11.62
CA ILE A 104 8.76 5.83 12.93
C ILE A 104 8.89 4.36 13.35
N THR A 105 7.79 3.60 13.24
CA THR A 105 7.77 2.19 13.60
C THR A 105 6.55 1.47 13.01
N SER A 106 6.65 0.15 12.90
CA SER A 106 5.56 -0.73 12.48
C SER A 106 5.22 -1.73 13.58
N HIS A 107 3.98 -1.70 14.06
CA HIS A 107 3.44 -2.55 15.10
C HIS A 107 2.79 -3.79 14.47
N ARG A 108 3.54 -4.91 14.44
CA ARG A 108 3.01 -6.21 13.99
C ARG A 108 2.17 -6.83 15.09
N LYS A 109 0.86 -6.95 14.86
CA LYS A 109 -0.07 -7.46 15.89
C LYS A 109 -0.44 -8.92 15.67
N ARG A 110 -0.93 -9.25 14.47
CA ARG A 110 -1.49 -10.58 14.16
C ARG A 110 -1.21 -10.97 12.73
N VAL A 111 -1.04 -12.26 12.52
CA VAL A 111 -1.08 -12.90 11.20
C VAL A 111 -2.29 -13.82 11.19
N LEU A 112 -3.19 -13.62 10.23
CA LEU A 112 -4.45 -14.34 10.12
C LEU A 112 -4.52 -15.14 8.83
N ARG A 113 -5.09 -16.34 8.91
CA ARG A 113 -5.30 -17.22 7.76
C ARG A 113 -6.78 -17.56 7.59
N ASP A 114 -7.25 -17.43 6.35
CA ASP A 114 -8.57 -17.93 5.96
C ASP A 114 -8.44 -19.39 5.50
N PHE A 115 -8.76 -20.32 6.39
CA PHE A 115 -8.70 -21.76 6.12
C PHE A 115 -9.76 -22.25 5.11
N THR A 116 -10.69 -21.39 4.68
CA THR A 116 -11.61 -21.72 3.58
C THR A 116 -10.96 -21.58 2.19
N LYS A 117 -9.78 -20.94 2.12
CA LYS A 117 -9.02 -20.70 0.89
C LYS A 117 -7.63 -21.32 0.97
N LYS A 118 -7.14 -21.85 -0.15
CA LYS A 118 -5.85 -22.54 -0.21
C LYS A 118 -4.66 -21.63 0.15
N TRP A 119 -4.71 -20.36 -0.27
CA TRP A 119 -3.64 -19.38 -0.11
C TRP A 119 -4.21 -18.02 0.29
N SER A 120 -4.44 -17.81 1.59
CA SER A 120 -5.02 -16.56 2.08
C SER A 120 -4.49 -16.20 3.45
N ILE A 121 -3.45 -15.38 3.47
CA ILE A 121 -2.84 -14.82 4.69
C ILE A 121 -3.08 -13.31 4.67
N THR A 122 -3.47 -12.75 5.81
CA THR A 122 -3.59 -11.31 6.02
C THR A 122 -2.84 -10.92 7.29
N HIS A 123 -2.31 -9.70 7.30
CA HIS A 123 -1.54 -9.19 8.42
C HIS A 123 -2.23 -7.97 9.02
N GLU A 124 -2.35 -7.95 10.34
CA GLU A 124 -2.66 -6.72 11.06
C GLU A 124 -1.34 -6.06 11.46
N VAL A 125 -0.92 -5.09 10.65
CA VAL A 125 0.25 -4.25 10.90
C VAL A 125 -0.20 -2.80 10.90
N TRP A 126 0.23 -2.06 11.93
CA TRP A 126 -0.06 -0.64 12.06
C TRP A 126 1.24 0.14 12.03
N SER A 127 1.37 1.08 11.11
CA SER A 127 2.53 1.95 11.00
C SER A 127 2.28 3.29 11.69
N GLU A 128 3.23 3.72 12.51
CA GLU A 128 3.32 5.08 13.02
C GLU A 128 4.08 5.92 12.00
N VAL A 129 3.42 6.94 11.45
CA VAL A 129 3.93 7.74 10.34
C VAL A 129 3.86 9.23 10.67
N VAL A 130 4.79 10.01 10.13
CA VAL A 130 4.79 11.47 10.23
C VAL A 130 4.50 12.06 8.86
N ILE A 131 3.51 12.97 8.81
CA ILE A 131 3.16 13.77 7.62
C ILE A 131 3.13 15.23 8.07
N ASN A 132 3.84 16.12 7.38
CA ASN A 132 3.91 17.55 7.70
C ASN A 132 4.25 17.81 9.19
N GLY A 133 5.14 16.99 9.77
CA GLY A 133 5.61 17.12 11.15
C GLY A 133 4.63 16.68 12.24
N GLN A 134 3.48 16.07 11.90
CA GLN A 134 2.60 15.46 12.90
C GLN A 134 2.45 13.94 12.72
N THR A 135 2.30 13.25 13.85
CA THR A 135 2.20 11.78 13.91
C THR A 135 0.78 11.30 13.64
N TYR A 136 0.68 10.18 12.93
CA TYR A 136 -0.53 9.44 12.62
C TYR A 136 -0.29 7.94 12.65
N TYR A 137 -1.38 7.18 12.62
CA TYR A 137 -1.35 5.73 12.51
C TYR A 137 -2.22 5.27 11.34
N THR A 138 -1.72 4.28 10.61
CA THR A 138 -2.45 3.64 9.51
C THR A 138 -2.14 2.15 9.47
N ASP A 139 -3.08 1.33 9.02
CA ASP A 139 -2.83 -0.07 8.68
C ASP A 139 -2.63 -0.33 7.20
N ILE A 140 -2.54 0.74 6.39
CA ILE A 140 -2.17 0.65 4.99
C ILE A 140 -0.70 0.26 4.88
N LYS A 141 -0.44 -0.75 4.05
CA LYS A 141 0.91 -1.13 3.68
C LYS A 141 1.59 0.00 2.90
N LEU A 142 2.73 0.43 3.40
CA LEU A 142 3.53 1.52 2.86
C LEU A 142 4.27 1.05 1.60
N HIS A 143 4.62 2.00 0.73
CA HIS A 143 5.36 1.73 -0.50
C HIS A 143 6.81 2.14 -0.30
N ASP A 144 7.69 1.22 -0.67
CA ASP A 144 9.11 1.48 -0.73
C ASP A 144 9.44 2.20 -2.02
N PHE A 145 10.43 3.10 -1.95
CA PHE A 145 11.10 3.59 -3.14
C PHE A 145 11.88 2.45 -3.76
N LEU A 146 11.49 2.08 -4.98
CA LEU A 146 12.32 1.19 -5.77
C LEU A 146 13.55 2.00 -6.20
N GLY A 147 14.73 1.39 -6.19
CA GLY A 147 15.99 2.06 -6.57
C GLY A 147 16.04 2.62 -7.99
N TYR A 148 14.93 2.56 -8.74
CA TYR A 148 14.76 3.08 -10.08
C TYR A 148 14.33 4.56 -10.04
N ASN A 149 15.34 5.43 -10.06
CA ASN A 149 15.17 6.86 -10.28
C ASN A 149 15.75 7.20 -11.66
N PHE A 150 14.91 7.70 -12.56
CA PHE A 150 15.32 8.13 -13.89
C PHE A 150 15.38 9.65 -13.94
N SER A 151 16.60 10.18 -14.06
CA SER A 151 16.83 11.62 -14.11
C SER A 151 16.76 12.13 -15.56
N PHE A 152 15.90 13.11 -15.80
CA PHE A 152 15.73 13.79 -17.08
C PHE A 152 16.34 15.19 -17.01
N SER A 153 17.65 15.26 -17.28
CA SER A 153 18.43 16.49 -17.09
C SER A 153 17.94 17.69 -17.90
N ALA A 154 17.39 17.47 -19.10
CA ALA A 154 16.89 18.56 -19.95
C ALA A 154 15.65 19.25 -19.37
N GLN A 155 14.82 18.51 -18.64
CA GLN A 155 13.59 18.99 -18.03
C GLN A 155 13.71 19.20 -16.53
N LYS A 156 14.87 18.83 -15.96
CA LYS A 156 15.17 18.94 -14.54
C LYS A 156 14.12 18.22 -13.68
N GLN A 157 13.80 16.99 -14.11
CA GLN A 157 12.80 16.15 -13.48
C GLN A 157 13.37 14.76 -13.18
N THR A 158 12.80 14.10 -12.19
CA THR A 158 13.12 12.71 -11.86
C THR A 158 11.84 11.90 -11.83
N LEU A 159 11.78 10.82 -12.60
CA LEU A 159 10.76 9.78 -12.48
C LEU A 159 11.21 8.79 -11.41
N THR A 160 10.36 8.57 -10.41
CA THR A 160 10.66 7.69 -9.28
C THR A 160 9.57 6.63 -9.19
N PHE A 161 9.97 5.35 -9.16
CA PHE A 161 9.05 4.25 -8.93
C PHE A 161 8.96 3.92 -7.45
N VAL A 162 7.74 3.64 -6.99
CA VAL A 162 7.45 3.16 -5.64
C VAL A 162 6.54 1.94 -5.73
N ALA A 163 6.71 0.96 -4.86
CA ALA A 163 5.87 -0.25 -4.86
C ALA A 163 5.70 -0.81 -3.45
N LYS A 164 4.63 -1.58 -3.25
CA LYS A 164 4.43 -2.34 -2.03
C LYS A 164 5.24 -3.63 -2.14
N ARG A 165 5.86 -4.08 -1.05
CA ARG A 165 6.29 -5.47 -0.97
C ARG A 165 5.06 -6.36 -0.94
N SER A 166 5.04 -7.45 -1.70
CA SER A 166 3.93 -8.41 -1.70
C SER A 166 3.77 -9.10 -0.35
N GLY A 167 4.89 -9.38 0.32
CA GLY A 167 4.93 -10.36 1.39
C GLY A 167 5.00 -11.78 0.80
N TYR A 168 5.77 -12.68 1.41
CA TYR A 168 5.91 -14.07 0.97
C TYR A 168 6.13 -15.00 2.17
N ASP A 169 5.63 -16.23 2.08
CA ASP A 169 5.74 -17.26 3.13
C ASP A 169 5.31 -16.78 4.53
N GLY A 170 4.26 -15.97 4.59
CA GLY A 170 3.75 -15.40 5.85
C GLY A 170 4.56 -14.21 6.38
N ASN A 171 5.64 -13.79 5.72
CA ASN A 171 6.38 -12.58 6.06
C ASN A 171 5.74 -11.34 5.42
N TYR A 172 5.49 -10.32 6.23
CA TYR A 172 4.87 -9.07 5.79
C TYR A 172 5.86 -8.17 5.01
N ASP A 173 7.12 -8.13 5.42
CA ASP A 173 8.11 -7.14 4.94
C ASP A 173 9.08 -7.71 3.92
N THR A 174 8.94 -8.97 3.55
CA THR A 174 9.78 -9.65 2.57
C THR A 174 8.91 -10.13 1.43
N GLY A 175 9.18 -9.68 0.21
CA GLY A 175 8.44 -10.10 -0.98
C GLY A 175 8.83 -9.29 -2.21
N TYR A 176 8.20 -9.60 -3.33
CA TYR A 176 8.42 -8.91 -4.60
C TYR A 176 7.78 -7.52 -4.59
N PRO A 177 8.32 -6.55 -5.33
CA PRO A 177 7.62 -5.30 -5.57
C PRO A 177 6.35 -5.56 -6.39
N GLU A 178 5.21 -5.21 -5.81
CA GLU A 178 3.87 -5.31 -6.40
C GLU A 178 3.10 -4.01 -6.18
N ASN A 179 2.03 -3.82 -6.95
CA ASN A 179 1.24 -2.57 -6.96
C ASN A 179 2.19 -1.39 -7.22
N TRP A 180 2.67 -1.34 -8.45
CA TRP A 180 3.67 -0.35 -8.84
C TRP A 180 3.01 1.01 -9.00
N HIS A 181 3.78 2.03 -8.69
CA HIS A 181 3.40 3.41 -8.84
C HIS A 181 4.62 4.19 -9.27
N PHE A 182 4.38 5.32 -9.90
CA PHE A 182 5.43 6.28 -10.12
C PHE A 182 4.96 7.70 -9.81
N ILE A 183 5.94 8.50 -9.44
CA ILE A 183 5.81 9.93 -9.22
C ILE A 183 6.86 10.65 -10.06
N VAL A 184 6.57 11.88 -10.44
CA VAL A 184 7.55 12.77 -11.08
C VAL A 184 7.86 13.92 -10.12
N LEU A 185 9.14 14.11 -9.88
CA LEU A 185 9.69 15.16 -9.03
C LEU A 185 10.34 16.24 -9.88
N ASP A 186 10.21 17.50 -9.47
CA ASP A 186 10.95 18.62 -10.07
C ASP A 186 12.37 18.79 -9.46
N GLU A 187 13.07 19.85 -9.85
CA GLU A 187 14.42 20.15 -9.34
C GLU A 187 14.47 20.47 -7.84
N LYS A 188 13.33 20.82 -7.23
CA LYS A 188 13.16 21.03 -5.80
C LYS A 188 12.70 19.78 -5.06
N LYS A 189 12.55 18.67 -5.79
CA LYS A 189 12.01 17.39 -5.32
C LYS A 189 10.55 17.47 -4.88
N GLU A 190 9.78 18.41 -5.43
CA GLU A 190 8.34 18.50 -5.25
C GLU A 190 7.62 17.59 -6.24
N ILE A 191 6.58 16.88 -5.79
CA ILE A 191 5.73 16.07 -6.66
C ILE A 191 4.97 16.98 -7.62
N ILE A 192 5.26 16.83 -8.91
CA ILE A 192 4.54 17.51 -9.99
C ILE A 192 3.58 16.56 -10.73
N PHE A 193 3.73 15.25 -10.52
CA PHE A 193 2.83 14.23 -11.02
C PHE A 193 2.84 13.01 -10.10
N ASP A 194 1.65 12.46 -9.83
CA ASP A 194 1.45 11.20 -9.12
C ASP A 194 0.50 10.34 -9.96
N SER A 195 0.89 9.09 -10.19
CA SER A 195 0.06 8.12 -10.88
C SER A 195 -1.11 7.63 -10.02
N GLY A 196 -1.03 7.56 -8.69
CA GLY A 196 -2.02 6.82 -7.89
C GLY A 196 -2.01 5.31 -8.20
N GLU A 197 -2.99 4.53 -7.71
CA GLU A 197 -3.13 3.07 -7.97
C GLU A 197 -3.52 2.76 -9.43
N LEU A 198 -2.56 2.93 -10.36
CA LEU A 198 -2.79 2.72 -11.79
C LEU A 198 -2.02 1.56 -12.43
N LEU A 199 -0.97 1.02 -11.80
CA LEU A 199 -0.20 -0.11 -12.38
C LEU A 199 -0.43 -1.40 -11.59
N ASP A 200 -1.38 -2.23 -12.07
CA ASP A 200 -1.49 -3.63 -11.66
C ASP A 200 -0.43 -4.47 -12.38
N PHE A 201 0.84 -4.17 -12.09
CA PHE A 201 1.98 -4.95 -12.55
C PHE A 201 2.40 -5.92 -11.45
N ARG A 202 2.38 -7.22 -11.78
CA ARG A 202 2.93 -8.27 -10.95
C ARG A 202 4.21 -8.76 -11.58
N CYS A 203 5.31 -8.63 -10.83
CA CYS A 203 6.55 -9.28 -11.18
C CYS A 203 6.37 -10.78 -10.98
N ASN A 204 5.87 -11.49 -12.01
CA ASN A 204 5.66 -12.95 -12.01
C ASN A 204 6.99 -13.75 -12.01
N CYS A 205 8.06 -13.18 -11.48
CA CYS A 205 9.40 -13.74 -11.50
C CYS A 205 9.85 -13.94 -10.06
N GLU A 206 10.26 -15.17 -9.70
CA GLU A 206 10.73 -15.56 -8.36
C GLU A 206 12.03 -14.86 -7.89
N PHE A 207 12.51 -13.85 -8.61
CA PHE A 207 13.83 -13.26 -8.44
C PHE A 207 13.74 -11.89 -7.76
N GLY A 208 14.63 -11.65 -6.79
CA GLY A 208 14.65 -10.43 -5.97
C GLY A 208 14.99 -9.18 -6.80
N ILE A 209 14.76 -8.00 -6.22
CA ILE A 209 14.95 -6.68 -6.86
C ILE A 209 16.35 -6.53 -7.49
N GLU A 210 17.39 -7.11 -6.87
CA GLU A 210 18.77 -7.10 -7.39
C GLU A 210 18.95 -7.86 -8.71
N GLN A 211 18.05 -8.80 -9.04
CA GLN A 211 18.08 -9.61 -10.26
C GLN A 211 17.22 -9.02 -11.39
N LEU A 212 16.43 -7.97 -11.09
CA LEU A 212 15.65 -7.25 -12.12
C LEU A 212 16.52 -6.33 -12.98
N SER A 213 17.63 -5.80 -12.46
CA SER A 213 18.61 -5.06 -13.27
C SER A 213 19.42 -5.95 -14.22
N GLU A 214 19.47 -7.26 -13.97
CA GLU A 214 20.23 -8.24 -14.76
C GLU A 214 19.35 -9.12 -15.67
N SER A 215 18.02 -8.96 -15.60
CA SER A 215 17.05 -9.71 -16.42
C SER A 215 16.40 -8.82 -17.48
N ASN A 216 15.76 -9.42 -18.49
CA ASN A 216 15.03 -8.73 -19.58
C ASN A 216 13.97 -7.73 -19.08
N ASN A 217 13.58 -7.79 -17.81
CA ASN A 217 12.67 -6.82 -17.17
C ASN A 217 13.33 -5.45 -16.93
N GLY A 218 14.66 -5.37 -16.82
CA GLY A 218 15.38 -4.09 -16.74
C GLY A 218 15.26 -3.28 -18.03
N GLU A 219 15.30 -3.95 -19.18
CA GLU A 219 15.01 -3.33 -20.49
C GLU A 219 13.54 -2.91 -20.59
N LEU A 220 12.60 -3.72 -20.10
CA LEU A 220 11.18 -3.38 -20.06
C LEU A 220 10.88 -2.15 -19.18
N ILE A 221 11.44 -2.09 -17.95
CA ILE A 221 11.28 -0.92 -17.07
C ILE A 221 11.92 0.31 -17.72
N HIS A 222 13.07 0.15 -18.37
CA HIS A 222 13.71 1.23 -19.10
C HIS A 222 12.85 1.70 -20.29
N GLU A 223 12.26 0.79 -21.06
CA GLU A 223 11.35 1.08 -22.17
C GLU A 223 10.06 1.76 -21.68
N VAL A 224 9.45 1.26 -20.60
CA VAL A 224 8.29 1.87 -19.96
C VAL A 224 8.61 3.28 -19.49
N SER A 225 9.75 3.47 -18.82
CA SER A 225 10.21 4.77 -18.33
C SER A 225 10.49 5.75 -19.46
N TYR A 226 11.18 5.29 -20.52
CA TYR A 226 11.49 6.09 -21.69
C TYR A 226 10.22 6.55 -22.41
N ASN A 227 9.27 5.64 -22.64
CA ASN A 227 8.02 5.94 -23.34
C ASN A 227 7.06 6.81 -22.50
N LEU A 228 6.98 6.61 -21.18
CA LEU A 228 6.20 7.48 -20.28
C LEU A 228 6.71 8.92 -20.35
N VAL A 229 8.03 9.09 -20.45
CA VAL A 229 8.64 10.41 -20.55
C VAL A 229 8.47 11.02 -21.93
N GLU A 230 8.68 10.28 -23.01
CA GLU A 230 8.41 10.78 -24.37
C GLU A 230 6.95 11.28 -24.50
N ALA A 231 5.99 10.52 -23.95
CA ALA A 231 4.60 10.94 -23.90
C ALA A 231 4.41 12.23 -23.09
N TYR A 232 4.98 12.31 -21.88
CA TYR A 232 4.92 13.50 -21.02
C TYR A 232 5.55 14.74 -21.70
N LEU A 233 6.71 14.60 -22.33
CA LEU A 233 7.47 15.70 -22.93
C LEU A 233 6.85 16.23 -24.21
N HIS A 234 6.26 15.35 -25.02
CA HIS A 234 5.84 15.69 -26.37
C HIS A 234 4.32 15.85 -26.54
N GLY A 235 3.53 15.71 -25.47
CA GLY A 235 2.08 15.84 -25.58
C GLY A 235 1.46 14.71 -26.40
N THR A 236 2.19 13.62 -26.62
CA THR A 236 1.83 12.55 -27.53
C THR A 236 1.10 11.44 -26.76
N SER A 237 -0.06 11.03 -27.27
CA SER A 237 -0.71 9.79 -26.87
C SER A 237 0.18 8.61 -27.27
N TYR A 238 0.58 7.77 -26.31
CA TYR A 238 1.44 6.62 -26.59
C TYR A 238 0.69 5.33 -26.26
N ASN A 239 0.41 4.55 -27.31
CA ASN A 239 -0.11 3.20 -27.13
C ASN A 239 1.06 2.26 -26.89
N MET A 240 1.25 1.82 -25.65
CA MET A 240 2.20 0.77 -25.33
C MET A 240 1.49 -0.59 -25.43
N GLU A 241 1.83 -1.36 -26.46
CA GLU A 241 1.53 -2.79 -26.52
C GLU A 241 2.84 -3.54 -26.27
N THR A 242 3.16 -3.77 -25.00
CA THR A 242 4.32 -4.58 -24.62
C THR A 242 4.03 -6.03 -24.98
N LYS A 243 4.72 -6.58 -26.00
CA LYS A 243 4.54 -7.96 -26.48
C LYS A 243 4.83 -9.05 -25.43
N GLU A 244 5.50 -8.71 -24.32
CA GLU A 244 5.88 -9.66 -23.27
C GLU A 244 4.95 -9.66 -22.05
N LEU A 245 4.02 -8.71 -21.94
CA LEU A 245 2.94 -8.75 -20.95
C LEU A 245 1.71 -9.35 -21.60
N ILE A 246 1.63 -10.67 -21.60
CA ILE A 246 0.53 -11.42 -22.24
C ILE A 246 -0.86 -11.02 -21.67
N ASP A 247 -0.93 -10.34 -20.51
CA ASP A 247 -2.20 -9.93 -19.88
C ASP A 247 -2.30 -8.45 -19.45
N ALA A 248 -1.35 -7.57 -19.77
CA ALA A 248 -1.44 -6.15 -19.35
C ALA A 248 -1.07 -5.19 -20.49
N SER A 249 -2.05 -4.82 -21.32
CA SER A 249 -1.91 -3.67 -22.22
C SER A 249 -2.23 -2.39 -21.45
N VAL A 250 -1.23 -1.77 -20.86
CA VAL A 250 -1.37 -0.44 -20.23
C VAL A 250 -1.28 0.61 -21.33
N ARG A 251 -2.42 1.20 -21.70
CA ARG A 251 -2.48 2.31 -22.65
C ARG A 251 -2.53 3.63 -21.89
N PHE A 252 -1.66 4.58 -22.23
CA PHE A 252 -1.65 5.90 -21.62
C PHE A 252 -1.76 7.01 -22.66
N THR A 253 -2.59 8.01 -22.37
CA THR A 253 -2.70 9.22 -23.18
C THR A 253 -2.35 10.43 -22.34
N TRP A 254 -1.31 11.17 -22.74
CA TRP A 254 -0.95 12.43 -22.10
C TRP A 254 -1.71 13.58 -22.77
N SER A 255 -2.58 14.24 -22.01
CA SER A 255 -3.38 15.38 -22.49
C SER A 255 -2.66 16.73 -22.38
N GLY A 256 -1.36 16.73 -22.03
CA GLY A 256 -0.62 17.94 -21.68
C GLY A 256 -0.88 18.45 -20.25
N ARG A 257 -1.69 17.73 -19.45
CA ARG A 257 -1.96 18.04 -18.02
C ARG A 257 -2.13 16.80 -17.13
N ILE A 258 -2.67 15.70 -17.65
CA ILE A 258 -2.97 14.45 -16.91
C ILE A 258 -2.58 13.26 -17.79
N MET A 259 -1.94 12.23 -17.21
CA MET A 259 -1.80 10.93 -17.86
C MET A 259 -3.08 10.14 -17.59
N GLU A 260 -3.82 9.86 -18.66
CA GLU A 260 -5.02 9.03 -18.59
C GLU A 260 -4.64 7.58 -18.92
N PHE A 261 -4.94 6.67 -18.00
CA PHE A 261 -4.75 5.24 -18.19
C PHE A 261 -6.06 4.66 -18.73
N LEU A 262 -6.02 4.12 -19.94
CA LEU A 262 -7.16 3.41 -20.51
C LEU A 262 -7.14 1.99 -19.90
N LYS A 263 -7.97 1.78 -18.89
CA LYS A 263 -8.31 0.44 -18.42
C LYS A 263 -8.98 -0.28 -19.61
N ASN A 264 -8.53 -1.47 -19.97
CA ASN A 264 -9.28 -2.28 -20.92
C ASN A 264 -10.61 -2.62 -20.25
N ASP A 265 -11.70 -2.05 -20.75
CA ASP A 265 -13.04 -2.54 -20.48
C ASP A 265 -13.15 -3.94 -21.11
N GLN A 266 -12.98 -4.98 -20.29
CA GLN A 266 -13.48 -6.32 -20.58
C GLN A 266 -14.79 -6.55 -19.85
#